data_AF-A0A521V3N0-F1
#
_entry.id   AF-A0A521V3N0-F1
#
_cell.length_a   1.000
_cell.length_b   1.000
_cell.length_c   1.000
_cell.angle_alpha   90.00
_cell.angle_beta   90.00
_cell.angle_gamma   90.00
#
_symmetry.space_group_name_H-M   'P 1'
#
loop_
_entity.id
_entity.type
_entity.pdbx_description
1 polymer ?
#
loop_
_entity_poly.entity_id
_entity_poly.type
_entity_poly.pdbx_seq_one_letter_code
_entity_poly.pdbx_strand_id
1 'polypeptide(L)'
;MKDIRNLLLDCRTALRRIDKNFEDSPLADRLGEAIIGISREHEPPPPSEVPQARPHAQRIAYAWQAAARELRATHPEVHALLSKRVMERLGEEVLDDAEDEIETLRGHLRLREAANAKLSQELAAAKAAVAAVAAAPPLAPASTAGGAAAAVQEEDPHVPSQALLHSVAAGVATFTENHRDWCLAEAMVLTGFELTPVQLAAEGDAALAARVLAGMPAA
;
A
#
# COMPACT_ATOMS: atom_id res chain seq x y z
N MET A 1 -1.54 20.69 9.83
CA MET A 1 -0.12 20.49 9.45
C MET A 1 0.21 20.99 8.04
N LYS A 2 -0.72 20.99 7.08
CA LYS A 2 -0.54 21.68 5.78
C LYS A 2 -0.18 23.16 5.92
N ASP A 3 -0.71 23.85 6.93
CA ASP A 3 -0.41 25.27 7.19
C ASP A 3 1.05 25.50 7.60
N ILE A 4 1.64 24.56 8.34
CA ILE A 4 3.06 24.61 8.73
C ILE A 4 3.95 24.40 7.49
N ARG A 5 3.57 23.46 6.60
CA ARG A 5 4.29 23.24 5.34
C ARG A 5 4.28 24.50 4.46
N ASN A 6 3.12 25.14 4.33
CA ASN A 6 2.97 26.37 3.55
C ASN A 6 3.80 27.51 4.15
N LEU A 7 3.79 27.66 5.48
CA LEU A 7 4.63 28.65 6.17
C LEU A 7 6.14 28.42 5.91
N LEU A 8 6.61 27.17 5.91
CA LEU A 8 8.02 26.85 5.62
C LEU A 8 8.39 27.11 4.15
N LEU A 9 7.46 26.91 3.21
CA LEU A 9 7.64 27.27 1.79
C LEU A 9 7.71 28.79 1.60
N ASP A 10 6.89 29.56 2.34
CA ASP A 10 6.93 31.02 2.32
C ASP A 10 8.22 31.56 2.94
N CYS A 11 8.66 31.00 4.07
CA CYS A 11 9.95 31.33 4.69
C CYS A 11 11.13 31.06 3.74
N ARG A 12 11.13 29.92 3.03
CA ARG A 12 12.15 29.60 2.02
C ARG A 12 12.17 30.63 0.89
N THR A 13 11.00 31.03 0.41
CA THR A 13 10.86 32.02 -0.67
C THR A 13 11.34 33.40 -0.23
N ALA A 14 11.07 33.80 1.01
CA ALA A 14 11.57 35.05 1.57
C ALA A 14 13.10 35.05 1.75
N LEU A 15 13.67 33.95 2.22
CA LEU A 15 15.12 33.81 2.43
C LEU A 15 15.90 33.83 1.11
N ARG A 16 15.39 33.17 0.06
CA ARG A 16 15.98 33.22 -1.29
C ARG A 16 15.98 34.64 -1.91
N ARG A 17 15.03 35.50 -1.52
CA ARG A 17 15.00 36.91 -1.98
C ARG A 17 16.03 37.79 -1.27
N ILE A 18 16.33 37.48 -0.01
CA ILE A 18 17.27 38.26 0.82
C ILE A 18 18.71 37.82 0.57
N ASP A 19 18.94 36.53 0.37
CA ASP A 19 20.25 35.97 0.08
C ASP A 19 20.18 35.09 -1.18
N LYS A 20 20.95 35.48 -2.21
CA LYS A 20 20.99 34.77 -3.49
C LYS A 20 21.73 33.43 -3.41
N ASN A 21 22.59 33.25 -2.40
CA ASN A 21 23.33 32.01 -2.18
C ASN A 21 22.65 31.12 -1.13
N PHE A 22 21.43 31.48 -0.70
CA PHE A 22 20.68 30.73 0.30
C PHE A 22 20.44 29.26 -0.11
N GLU A 23 20.30 28.96 -1.39
CA GLU A 23 20.07 27.58 -1.84
C GLU A 23 21.28 26.66 -1.61
N ASP A 24 22.48 27.22 -1.47
CA ASP A 24 23.69 26.47 -1.14
C ASP A 24 23.95 26.43 0.39
N SER A 25 23.01 26.94 1.19
CA SER A 25 23.11 27.01 2.63
C SER A 25 22.57 25.74 3.30
N PRO A 26 23.20 25.27 4.38
CA PRO A 26 22.69 24.15 5.19
C PRO A 26 21.31 24.44 5.81
N LEU A 27 20.88 25.69 5.86
CA LEU A 27 19.53 26.06 6.30
C LEU A 27 18.46 25.71 5.24
N ALA A 28 18.80 25.78 3.94
CA ALA A 28 17.89 25.40 2.87
C ALA A 28 17.62 23.89 2.86
N ASP A 29 18.66 23.09 3.12
CA ASP A 29 18.53 21.64 3.26
C ASP A 29 17.61 21.26 4.42
N ARG A 30 17.83 21.85 5.60
CA ARG A 30 17.00 21.61 6.79
C ARG A 30 15.54 22.01 6.60
N LEU A 31 15.29 23.12 5.90
CA LEU A 31 13.93 23.54 5.54
C LEU A 31 13.29 22.57 4.53
N GLY A 32 14.04 22.09 3.55
CA GLY A 32 13.60 21.09 2.58
C GLY A 32 13.19 19.78 3.24
N GLU A 33 14.03 19.25 4.14
CA GLU A 33 13.75 18.02 4.89
C GLU A 33 12.48 18.15 5.74
N ALA A 34 12.31 19.27 6.45
CA ALA A 34 11.12 19.50 7.28
C ALA A 34 9.83 19.58 6.44
N ILE A 35 9.88 20.22 5.26
CA ILE A 35 8.74 20.29 4.34
C ILE A 35 8.35 18.90 3.81
N ILE A 36 9.33 18.05 3.53
CA ILE A 36 9.12 16.67 3.06
C ILE A 36 8.57 15.78 4.18
N GLY A 37 9.11 15.88 5.41
CA GLY A 37 8.63 15.14 6.57
C GLY A 37 7.15 15.40 6.86
N ILE A 38 6.76 16.68 6.88
CA ILE A 38 5.37 17.11 7.08
C ILE A 38 4.47 16.71 5.88
N SER A 39 5.05 16.39 4.73
CA SER A 39 4.33 15.85 3.57
C SER A 39 3.97 14.38 3.74
N ARG A 40 4.92 13.57 4.23
CA ARG A 40 4.74 12.13 4.47
C ARG A 40 3.77 11.82 5.62
N GLU A 41 3.79 12.62 6.69
CA GLU A 41 2.87 12.42 7.81
C GLU A 41 1.39 12.71 7.49
N HIS A 42 1.10 13.38 6.35
CA HIS A 42 -0.27 13.68 5.93
C HIS A 42 -0.83 12.66 4.92
N GLU A 43 -0.02 11.68 4.49
CA GLU A 43 -0.45 10.64 3.55
C GLU A 43 -1.36 9.64 4.27
N PRO A 44 -2.65 9.52 3.93
CA PRO A 44 -3.51 8.50 4.54
C PRO A 44 -3.01 7.11 4.11
N PRO A 45 -2.97 6.12 5.02
CA PRO A 45 -2.52 4.78 4.69
C PRO A 45 -3.43 4.16 3.62
N PRO A 46 -2.89 3.35 2.69
CA PRO A 46 -3.69 2.67 1.69
C PRO A 46 -4.73 1.75 2.38
N PRO A 47 -5.95 1.63 1.84
CA PRO A 47 -6.95 0.74 2.40
C PRO A 47 -6.40 -0.70 2.36
N SER A 48 -6.32 -1.35 3.51
CA SER A 48 -5.86 -2.73 3.61
C SER A 48 -6.71 -3.62 2.70
N GLU A 49 -6.08 -4.22 1.69
CA GLU A 49 -6.73 -5.20 0.83
C GLU A 49 -7.10 -6.43 1.66
N VAL A 50 -8.40 -6.58 1.94
CA VAL A 50 -8.94 -7.85 2.42
C VAL A 50 -8.65 -8.87 1.31
N PRO A 51 -7.91 -9.97 1.55
CA PRO A 51 -7.59 -10.92 0.50
C PRO A 51 -8.88 -11.49 -0.07
N GLN A 52 -9.27 -11.06 -1.27
CA GLN A 52 -10.46 -11.60 -1.91
C GLN A 52 -10.15 -13.03 -2.34
N ALA A 53 -10.93 -13.99 -1.83
CA ALA A 53 -10.79 -15.38 -2.23
C ALA A 53 -10.99 -15.49 -3.75
N ARG A 54 -10.03 -16.14 -4.44
CA ARG A 54 -10.10 -16.33 -5.90
C ARG A 54 -11.45 -16.98 -6.28
N PRO A 55 -12.08 -16.65 -7.42
CA PRO A 55 -13.42 -17.12 -7.79
C PRO A 55 -13.60 -18.65 -7.74
N HIS A 56 -12.53 -19.40 -8.02
CA HIS A 56 -12.53 -20.86 -7.94
C HIS A 56 -12.55 -21.40 -6.50
N ALA A 57 -11.81 -20.76 -5.59
CA ALA A 57 -11.81 -21.10 -4.17
C ALA A 57 -13.19 -20.84 -3.53
N GLN A 58 -13.85 -19.75 -3.94
CA GLN A 58 -15.21 -19.44 -3.51
C GLN A 58 -16.21 -20.54 -3.90
N ARG A 59 -16.14 -21.03 -5.15
CA ARG A 59 -17.00 -22.12 -5.64
C ARG A 59 -16.77 -23.44 -4.90
N ILE A 60 -15.51 -23.78 -4.63
CA ILE A 60 -15.14 -24.96 -3.85
C ILE A 60 -15.68 -24.83 -2.42
N ALA A 61 -15.53 -23.67 -1.79
CA ALA A 61 -16.05 -23.42 -0.44
C ALA A 61 -17.57 -23.59 -0.38
N TYR A 62 -18.32 -23.04 -1.34
CA TYR A 62 -19.77 -23.22 -1.40
C TYR A 62 -20.18 -24.68 -1.58
N ALA A 63 -19.47 -25.45 -2.42
CA ALA A 63 -19.74 -26.87 -2.61
C ALA A 63 -19.51 -27.68 -1.32
N TRP A 64 -18.42 -27.41 -0.60
CA TRP A 64 -18.15 -28.03 0.70
C TRP A 64 -19.19 -27.64 1.76
N GLN A 65 -19.63 -26.38 1.80
CA GLN A 65 -20.68 -25.93 2.71
C GLN A 65 -22.01 -26.64 2.46
N ALA A 66 -22.39 -26.80 1.18
CA ALA A 66 -23.61 -27.52 0.81
C ALA A 66 -23.53 -29.00 1.25
N ALA A 67 -22.41 -29.66 0.95
CA ALA A 67 -22.17 -31.06 1.34
C ALA A 67 -22.16 -31.25 2.87
N ALA A 68 -21.55 -30.31 3.63
CA ALA A 68 -21.53 -30.37 5.08
C ALA A 68 -22.93 -30.19 5.70
N ARG A 69 -23.76 -29.29 5.13
CA ARG A 69 -25.16 -29.09 5.57
C ARG A 69 -26.01 -30.33 5.29
N GLU A 70 -25.86 -30.93 4.12
CA GLU A 70 -26.54 -32.17 3.78
C GLU A 70 -26.10 -33.33 4.69
N LEU A 71 -24.80 -33.45 4.96
CA LEU A 71 -24.27 -34.45 5.89
C LEU A 71 -24.80 -34.23 7.31
N ARG A 72 -24.87 -32.98 7.78
CA ARG A 72 -25.44 -32.65 9.11
C ARG A 72 -26.92 -33.01 9.21
N ALA A 73 -27.67 -32.87 8.12
CA ALA A 73 -29.10 -33.17 8.08
C ALA A 73 -29.39 -34.68 7.97
N THR A 74 -28.54 -35.42 7.24
CA THR A 74 -28.78 -36.84 6.94
C THR A 74 -28.04 -37.80 7.87
N HIS A 75 -26.83 -37.44 8.32
CA HIS A 75 -25.94 -38.28 9.12
C HIS A 75 -25.21 -37.42 10.19
N PRO A 76 -25.93 -36.95 11.22
CA PRO A 76 -25.39 -36.02 12.22
C PRO A 76 -24.20 -36.59 12.99
N GLU A 77 -24.15 -37.90 13.22
CA GLU A 77 -23.05 -38.60 13.86
C GLU A 77 -21.74 -38.57 13.05
N VAL A 78 -21.84 -38.69 11.72
CA VAL A 78 -20.69 -38.61 10.82
C VAL A 78 -20.18 -37.17 10.73
N HIS A 79 -21.09 -36.20 10.66
CA HIS A 79 -20.74 -34.80 10.71
C HIS A 79 -19.99 -34.45 12.01
N ALA A 80 -20.50 -34.89 13.18
CA ALA A 80 -19.86 -34.64 14.47
C ALA A 80 -18.44 -35.23 14.56
N LEU A 81 -18.26 -36.47 14.08
CA LEU A 81 -16.94 -37.11 14.05
C LEU A 81 -15.97 -36.40 13.09
N LEU A 82 -16.46 -35.98 11.92
CA LEU A 82 -15.67 -35.22 10.94
C LEU A 82 -15.25 -33.87 11.51
N SER A 83 -16.18 -33.13 12.11
CA SER A 83 -15.90 -31.85 12.78
C SER A 83 -14.84 -32.03 13.87
N LYS A 84 -14.99 -33.03 14.75
CA LYS A 84 -13.99 -33.34 15.77
C LYS A 84 -12.61 -33.59 15.15
N ARG A 85 -12.54 -34.39 14.08
CA ARG A 85 -11.27 -34.74 13.42
C ARG A 85 -10.65 -33.56 12.68
N VAL A 86 -11.45 -32.65 12.15
CA VAL A 86 -11.01 -31.40 11.52
C VAL A 86 -10.44 -30.47 12.60
N MET A 87 -11.13 -30.29 13.72
CA MET A 87 -10.67 -29.47 14.84
C MET A 87 -9.36 -30.01 15.45
N GLU A 88 -9.25 -31.33 15.63
CA GLU A 88 -8.00 -31.98 16.07
C GLU A 88 -6.82 -31.75 15.10
N ARG A 89 -7.10 -31.61 13.81
CA ARG A 89 -6.08 -31.36 12.76
C ARG A 89 -5.75 -29.89 12.58
N LEU A 90 -6.73 -29.01 12.82
CA LEU A 90 -6.55 -27.56 12.76
C LEU A 90 -5.80 -27.03 13.98
N GLY A 91 -5.66 -27.83 15.04
CA GLY A 91 -4.67 -27.65 16.10
C GLY A 91 -4.52 -26.20 16.55
N GLU A 92 -5.35 -25.81 17.53
CA GLU A 92 -5.37 -24.49 18.19
C GLU A 92 -6.37 -23.47 17.59
N GLU A 93 -7.38 -23.18 18.43
CA GLU A 93 -8.41 -22.14 18.37
C GLU A 93 -9.17 -21.88 17.06
N VAL A 94 -10.35 -22.53 16.94
CA VAL A 94 -11.49 -21.95 16.24
C VAL A 94 -12.64 -21.85 17.25
N LEU A 95 -13.19 -20.65 17.42
CA LEU A 95 -14.29 -20.35 18.34
C LEU A 95 -15.56 -21.12 17.92
N ASP A 96 -16.24 -21.71 18.90
CA ASP A 96 -17.29 -22.73 18.71
C ASP A 96 -18.61 -22.21 18.09
N ASP A 97 -18.80 -20.90 17.90
CA ASP A 97 -20.03 -20.34 17.32
C ASP A 97 -19.78 -19.25 16.26
N ALA A 98 -20.17 -19.55 15.04
CA ALA A 98 -20.07 -18.65 13.89
C ALA A 98 -21.02 -17.44 14.00
N GLU A 99 -22.12 -17.53 14.76
CA GLU A 99 -23.05 -16.41 14.94
C GLU A 99 -22.45 -15.34 15.87
N ASP A 100 -21.80 -15.75 16.95
CA ASP A 100 -21.10 -14.86 17.89
C ASP A 100 -19.90 -14.16 17.23
N GLU A 101 -19.17 -14.88 16.38
CA GLU A 101 -18.08 -14.31 15.59
C GLU A 101 -18.60 -13.25 14.61
N ILE A 102 -19.68 -13.56 13.88
CA ILE A 102 -20.31 -12.61 12.96
C ILE A 102 -20.83 -11.37 13.70
N GLU A 103 -21.40 -11.53 14.90
CA GLU A 103 -21.86 -10.41 15.72
C GLU A 103 -20.70 -9.54 16.20
N THR A 104 -19.61 -10.16 16.64
CA THR A 104 -18.39 -9.46 17.05
C THR A 104 -17.76 -8.68 15.89
N LEU A 105 -17.66 -9.31 14.71
CA LEU A 105 -17.13 -8.66 13.50
C LEU A 105 -18.04 -7.53 13.02
N ARG A 106 -19.36 -7.68 13.11
CA ARG A 106 -20.32 -6.58 12.84
C ARG A 106 -20.16 -5.43 13.84
N GLY A 107 -19.87 -5.72 15.10
CA GLY A 107 -19.54 -4.71 16.11
C GLY A 107 -18.29 -3.91 15.74
N HIS A 108 -17.22 -4.60 15.36
CA HIS A 108 -15.98 -3.97 14.90
C HIS A 108 -16.17 -3.13 13.62
N LEU A 109 -17.00 -3.61 12.68
CA LEU A 109 -17.33 -2.87 11.46
C LEU A 109 -18.04 -1.55 11.78
N ARG A 110 -19.08 -1.59 12.63
CA ARG A 110 -19.84 -0.39 13.05
C ARG A 110 -18.95 0.63 13.74
N LEU A 111 -18.04 0.18 14.60
CA LEU A 111 -17.07 1.05 15.28
C LEU A 111 -16.14 1.74 14.28
N ARG A 112 -15.63 1.01 13.29
CA ARG A 112 -14.78 1.57 12.23
C ARG A 112 -15.55 2.53 11.31
N GLU A 113 -16.77 2.21 10.94
CA GLU A 113 -17.63 3.08 10.14
C GLU A 113 -17.93 4.39 10.88
N ALA A 114 -18.23 4.33 12.17
CA ALA A 114 -18.44 5.53 12.99
C ALA A 114 -17.17 6.39 13.09
N ALA A 115 -16.00 5.77 13.25
CA ALA A 115 -14.72 6.48 13.26
C ALA A 115 -14.43 7.14 11.90
N ASN A 116 -14.66 6.44 10.79
CA ASN A 116 -14.51 6.98 9.44
C ASN A 116 -15.51 8.10 9.15
N ALA A 117 -16.76 7.99 9.61
CA ALA A 117 -17.75 9.04 9.48
C ALA A 117 -17.31 10.31 10.22
N LYS A 118 -16.77 10.18 11.44
CA LYS A 118 -16.21 11.30 12.21
C LYS A 118 -15.01 11.93 11.50
N LEU A 119 -14.07 11.12 11.02
CA LEU A 119 -12.89 11.60 10.31
C LEU A 119 -13.27 12.32 9.01
N SER A 120 -14.28 11.82 8.28
CA SER A 120 -14.75 12.46 7.04
C SER A 120 -15.44 13.80 7.31
N GLN A 121 -16.20 13.94 8.41
CA GLN A 121 -16.76 15.22 8.84
C GLN A 121 -15.67 16.24 9.21
N GLU A 122 -14.64 15.81 9.95
CA GLU A 122 -13.50 16.67 10.31
C GLU A 122 -12.73 17.13 9.06
N LEU A 123 -12.52 16.23 8.08
CA LEU A 123 -11.89 16.54 6.81
C LEU A 123 -12.73 17.52 5.98
N ALA A 124 -14.05 17.35 5.94
CA ALA A 124 -14.96 18.25 5.26
C ALA A 124 -14.95 19.66 5.90
N ALA A 125 -14.98 19.75 7.23
CA ALA A 125 -14.88 21.01 7.97
C ALA A 125 -13.53 21.71 7.70
N ALA A 126 -12.42 20.96 7.71
CA ALA A 126 -11.09 21.49 7.40
C ALA A 126 -11.00 21.99 5.95
N LYS A 127 -11.56 21.26 4.98
CA LYS A 127 -11.63 21.70 3.57
C LYS A 127 -12.46 22.98 3.42
N ALA A 128 -13.58 23.09 4.11
CA ALA A 128 -14.42 24.29 4.07
C ALA A 128 -13.70 25.52 4.68
N ALA A 129 -12.96 25.33 5.77
CA ALA A 129 -12.14 26.38 6.38
C ALA A 129 -11.01 26.85 5.43
N VAL A 130 -10.32 25.92 4.77
CA VAL A 130 -9.28 26.24 3.77
C VAL A 130 -9.87 26.96 2.56
N ALA A 131 -11.04 26.53 2.06
CA ALA A 131 -11.72 27.19 0.95
C ALA A 131 -12.15 28.62 1.31
N ALA A 132 -12.61 28.85 2.56
CA ALA A 132 -12.95 30.19 3.04
C ALA A 132 -11.73 31.12 3.09
N VAL A 133 -10.55 30.61 3.46
CA VAL A 133 -9.29 31.36 3.43
C VAL A 133 -8.83 31.64 1.98
N ALA A 134 -8.99 30.68 1.07
CA ALA A 134 -8.62 30.83 -0.34
C ALA A 134 -9.56 31.77 -1.13
N ALA A 135 -10.79 31.97 -0.66
CA ALA A 135 -11.75 32.91 -1.24
C ALA A 135 -11.48 34.38 -0.85
N ALA A 136 -10.47 34.64 0.00
CA ALA A 136 -9.99 36.00 0.26
C ALA A 136 -9.27 36.55 -0.99
N PRO A 137 -9.51 37.81 -1.39
CA PRO A 137 -9.13 38.30 -2.72
C PRO A 137 -7.61 38.49 -2.87
N PRO A 138 -7.01 38.06 -4.01
CA PRO A 138 -5.58 38.25 -4.26
C PRO A 138 -5.27 39.57 -4.97
N LEU A 139 -4.12 40.18 -4.63
CA LEU A 139 -3.42 41.17 -5.44
C LEU A 139 -2.67 40.45 -6.57
N ALA A 140 -2.77 40.96 -7.81
CA ALA A 140 -2.49 40.26 -9.09
C ALA A 140 -1.00 40.39 -9.60
N PRO A 141 -0.63 39.92 -10.83
CA PRO A 141 -0.43 38.51 -11.27
C PRO A 141 0.80 38.29 -12.24
N ALA A 142 1.05 37.05 -12.73
CA ALA A 142 1.52 36.65 -14.11
C ALA A 142 1.83 35.12 -14.20
N SER A 143 1.15 34.28 -15.01
CA SER A 143 1.37 33.85 -16.44
C SER A 143 2.69 33.09 -16.72
N THR A 144 2.84 31.96 -17.46
CA THR A 144 2.17 31.42 -18.68
C THR A 144 2.65 29.97 -19.04
N ALA A 145 1.78 29.17 -19.73
CA ALA A 145 1.95 28.11 -20.80
C ALA A 145 3.17 27.14 -20.83
N GLY A 146 3.18 25.88 -21.34
CA GLY A 146 2.29 25.00 -22.12
C GLY A 146 3.12 24.16 -23.14
N GLY A 147 2.82 22.86 -23.40
CA GLY A 147 3.32 22.09 -24.58
C GLY A 147 3.65 20.59 -24.38
N ALA A 148 3.27 19.73 -25.34
CA ALA A 148 3.28 18.24 -25.30
C ALA A 148 4.06 17.59 -26.47
N ALA A 149 4.53 16.32 -26.33
CA ALA A 149 4.48 15.22 -27.33
C ALA A 149 5.41 14.02 -26.99
N ALA A 150 4.88 12.78 -27.08
CA ALA A 150 5.43 11.57 -27.76
C ALA A 150 4.85 10.26 -27.15
N ALA A 151 4.26 9.40 -27.98
CA ALA A 151 3.78 8.08 -27.58
C ALA A 151 4.96 7.09 -27.51
N VAL A 152 5.38 6.79 -26.29
CA VAL A 152 6.30 5.70 -25.93
C VAL A 152 5.43 4.44 -25.80
N GLN A 153 5.93 3.27 -26.21
CA GLN A 153 5.33 2.00 -25.76
C GLN A 153 5.19 2.11 -24.24
N GLU A 154 3.97 2.03 -23.71
CA GLU A 154 3.75 2.01 -22.26
C GLU A 154 4.35 0.71 -21.73
N GLU A 155 5.68 0.68 -21.56
CA GLU A 155 6.30 -0.20 -20.60
C GLU A 155 5.66 0.15 -19.28
N ASP A 156 4.97 -0.83 -18.68
CA ASP A 156 4.35 -0.65 -17.39
C ASP A 156 5.44 -0.14 -16.43
N PRO A 157 5.32 1.10 -15.91
CA PRO A 157 6.39 1.72 -15.12
C PRO A 157 6.63 0.99 -13.78
N HIS A 158 5.87 -0.07 -13.51
CA HIS A 158 5.99 -0.92 -12.35
C HIS A 158 6.77 -2.21 -12.62
N VAL A 159 6.94 -2.63 -13.88
CA VAL A 159 7.62 -3.88 -14.23
C VAL A 159 9.03 -3.59 -14.78
N PRO A 160 10.10 -4.03 -14.09
CA PRO A 160 11.46 -3.81 -14.57
C PRO A 160 11.73 -4.62 -15.84
N SER A 161 12.28 -3.96 -16.86
CA SER A 161 12.73 -4.64 -18.08
C SER A 161 13.88 -5.61 -17.79
N GLN A 162 14.07 -6.61 -18.65
CA GLN A 162 15.13 -7.61 -18.48
C GLN A 162 16.54 -6.96 -18.49
N ALA A 163 16.73 -5.90 -19.29
CA ALA A 163 17.95 -5.13 -19.30
C ALA A 163 18.20 -4.42 -17.95
N LEU A 164 17.15 -3.89 -17.32
CA LEU A 164 17.24 -3.29 -15.98
C LEU A 164 17.59 -4.35 -14.93
N LEU A 165 16.95 -5.52 -14.95
CA LEU A 165 17.29 -6.62 -14.04
C LEU A 165 18.77 -7.04 -14.14
N HIS A 166 19.32 -7.18 -15.36
CA HIS A 166 20.73 -7.52 -15.56
C HIS A 166 21.68 -6.42 -15.05
N SER A 167 21.35 -5.15 -15.28
CA SER A 167 22.18 -4.03 -14.80
C SER A 167 22.14 -3.86 -13.29
N VAL A 168 21.01 -4.12 -12.64
CA VAL A 168 20.89 -4.11 -11.18
C VAL A 168 21.59 -5.32 -10.56
N ALA A 169 21.47 -6.51 -11.14
CA ALA A 169 22.21 -7.70 -10.71
C ALA A 169 23.74 -7.51 -10.80
N ALA A 170 24.21 -6.75 -11.79
CA ALA A 170 25.61 -6.37 -11.94
C ALA A 170 26.04 -5.23 -11.00
N GLY A 171 25.12 -4.65 -10.22
CA GLY A 171 25.37 -3.52 -9.31
C GLY A 171 25.61 -2.18 -10.02
N VAL A 172 25.26 -2.09 -11.31
CA VAL A 172 25.47 -0.89 -12.15
C VAL A 172 24.26 0.05 -12.10
N ALA A 173 23.09 -0.48 -11.77
CA ALA A 173 21.85 0.27 -11.62
C ALA A 173 21.17 -0.07 -10.29
N THR A 174 20.18 0.73 -9.91
CA THR A 174 19.33 0.51 -8.73
C THR A 174 17.86 0.47 -9.12
N PHE A 175 17.06 -0.29 -8.39
CA PHE A 175 15.61 -0.30 -8.61
C PHE A 175 14.96 1.00 -8.13
N THR A 176 13.90 1.41 -8.83
CA THR A 176 12.91 2.31 -8.25
C THR A 176 12.12 1.55 -7.18
N GLU A 177 11.38 2.27 -6.33
CA GLU A 177 10.52 1.64 -5.31
C GLU A 177 9.53 0.66 -5.94
N ASN A 178 8.84 1.06 -7.01
CA ASN A 178 7.92 0.20 -7.75
C ASN A 178 8.59 -1.06 -8.33
N HIS A 179 9.79 -0.92 -8.91
CA HIS A 179 10.54 -2.08 -9.44
C HIS A 179 11.00 -3.01 -8.32
N ARG A 180 11.32 -2.46 -7.14
CA ARG A 180 11.71 -3.25 -5.97
C ARG A 180 10.52 -4.03 -5.42
N ASP A 181 9.36 -3.40 -5.31
CA ASP A 181 8.13 -4.04 -4.84
C ASP A 181 7.70 -5.18 -5.77
N TRP A 182 7.80 -4.97 -7.09
CA TRP A 182 7.58 -6.01 -8.08
C TRP A 182 8.58 -7.15 -7.94
N CYS A 183 9.89 -6.85 -7.87
CA CYS A 183 10.94 -7.86 -7.71
C CYS A 183 10.83 -8.62 -6.38
N LEU A 184 10.37 -7.97 -5.29
CA LEU A 184 10.13 -8.60 -4.00
C LEU A 184 8.98 -9.60 -4.09
N ALA A 185 7.88 -9.22 -4.74
CA ALA A 185 6.75 -10.14 -4.96
C ALA A 185 7.16 -11.36 -5.79
N GLU A 186 7.89 -11.16 -6.89
CA GLU A 186 8.41 -12.26 -7.71
C GLU A 186 9.39 -13.15 -6.94
N ALA A 187 10.31 -12.55 -6.18
CA ALA A 187 11.26 -13.31 -5.34
C ALA A 187 10.57 -14.13 -4.24
N MET A 188 9.47 -13.64 -3.66
CA MET A 188 8.67 -14.40 -2.70
C MET A 188 8.02 -15.62 -3.37
N VAL A 189 7.51 -15.47 -4.59
CA VAL A 189 6.96 -16.59 -5.37
C VAL A 189 8.04 -17.61 -5.69
N LEU A 190 9.22 -17.17 -6.13
CA LEU A 190 10.35 -18.04 -6.48
C LEU A 190 10.94 -18.78 -5.28
N THR A 191 10.78 -18.25 -4.07
CA THR A 191 11.21 -18.89 -2.82
C THR A 191 10.09 -19.70 -2.15
N GLY A 192 8.93 -19.85 -2.80
CA GLY A 192 7.80 -20.58 -2.23
C GLY A 192 7.27 -19.98 -0.92
N PHE A 193 7.47 -18.66 -0.72
CA PHE A 193 7.14 -17.94 0.52
C PHE A 193 7.93 -18.38 1.77
N GLU A 194 9.06 -19.08 1.61
CA GLU A 194 9.95 -19.42 2.73
C GLU A 194 10.68 -18.19 3.29
N LEU A 195 10.89 -17.17 2.44
CA LEU A 195 11.49 -15.90 2.82
C LEU A 195 10.46 -14.78 2.84
N THR A 196 10.47 -14.00 3.92
CA THR A 196 9.62 -12.81 4.08
C THR A 196 10.14 -11.62 3.25
N PRO A 197 9.28 -10.64 2.90
CA PRO A 197 9.71 -9.44 2.17
C PRO A 197 10.87 -8.70 2.86
N VAL A 198 10.87 -8.65 4.20
CA VAL A 198 11.92 -8.00 4.99
C VAL A 198 13.26 -8.73 4.85
N GLN A 199 13.25 -10.06 4.84
CA GLN A 199 14.46 -10.86 4.66
C GLN A 199 15.02 -10.70 3.24
N LEU A 200 14.15 -10.71 2.22
CA LEU A 200 14.55 -10.50 0.83
C LEU A 200 15.10 -9.08 0.58
N ALA A 201 14.48 -8.06 1.16
CA ALA A 201 14.97 -6.69 1.06
C ALA A 201 16.34 -6.50 1.74
N ALA A 202 16.62 -7.25 2.82
CA ALA A 202 17.90 -7.21 3.49
C ALA A 202 19.06 -7.80 2.66
N GLU A 203 18.77 -8.68 1.69
CA GLU A 203 19.76 -9.21 0.73
C GLU A 203 20.19 -8.17 -0.32
N GLY A 204 19.39 -7.13 -0.52
CA GLY A 204 19.67 -5.99 -1.40
C GLY A 204 19.23 -6.18 -2.86
N ASP A 205 19.13 -5.05 -3.57
CA ASP A 205 18.58 -4.98 -4.93
C ASP A 205 19.31 -5.89 -5.94
N ALA A 206 20.62 -6.03 -5.83
CA ALA A 206 21.41 -6.87 -6.74
C ALA A 206 21.12 -8.37 -6.56
N ALA A 207 20.99 -8.84 -5.32
CA ALA A 207 20.62 -10.22 -5.01
C ALA A 207 19.18 -10.51 -5.44
N LEU A 208 18.29 -9.54 -5.23
CA LEU A 208 16.89 -9.61 -5.64
C LEU A 208 16.75 -9.72 -7.16
N ALA A 209 17.47 -8.89 -7.92
CA ALA A 209 17.49 -8.92 -9.39
C ALA A 209 18.02 -10.26 -9.93
N ALA A 210 19.12 -10.77 -9.35
CA ALA A 210 19.70 -12.04 -9.76
C ALA A 210 18.75 -13.22 -9.50
N ARG A 211 18.02 -13.19 -8.39
CA ARG A 211 17.02 -14.21 -8.05
C ARG A 211 15.84 -14.22 -9.03
N VAL A 212 15.32 -13.04 -9.38
CA VAL A 212 14.27 -12.91 -10.39
C VAL A 212 14.74 -13.44 -11.75
N LEU A 213 15.93 -13.05 -12.20
CA LEU A 213 16.51 -13.53 -13.47
C LEU A 213 16.70 -15.05 -13.50
N ALA A 214 17.08 -15.67 -12.38
CA ALA A 214 17.26 -17.13 -12.29
C ALA A 214 15.92 -17.89 -12.37
N GLY A 215 14.81 -17.26 -11.99
CA GLY A 215 13.46 -17.83 -12.03
C GLY A 215 12.72 -17.60 -13.35
N MET A 216 13.19 -16.67 -14.19
CA MET A 216 12.59 -16.43 -15.50
C MET A 216 12.93 -17.60 -16.45
N PRO A 217 11.96 -18.14 -17.22
CA PRO A 217 12.26 -19.14 -18.24
C PRO A 217 13.22 -18.53 -19.26
N ALA A 218 14.30 -19.26 -19.58
CA ALA A 218 15.18 -18.89 -20.68
C ALA A 218 14.36 -18.81 -21.96
N ALA A 219 14.29 -17.62 -22.57
CA ALA A 219 13.69 -17.43 -23.89
C ALA A 219 14.57 -18.07 -24.98
#